data_AF-A0A6I4NE62-F1
#
_entry.id   AF-A0A6I4NE62-F1
#
_cell.length_a   1.000
_cell.length_b   1.000
_cell.length_c   1.000
_cell.angle_alpha   90.00
_cell.angle_beta   90.00
_cell.angle_gamma   90.00
#
_symmetry.space_group_name_H-M   'P 1'
#
loop_
_entity.id
_entity.type
_entity.pdbx_description
1 polymer ?
#
loop_
_entity_poly.entity_id
_entity_poly.type
_entity_poly.pdbx_seq_one_letter_code
_entity_poly.pdbx_strand_id
1 'polypeptide(L)'
;MRDRWKKGDQFNRDNWHRYPANEITLENGKRLDSYRPGKEIVSRKLTQISEIKKSTFKNYMREITQKYSRGTKIPDTPKARNEFPKLIGKPLRGEYYLEVPVQSEAVPDWALKEAMKSRVIIRDIIGHVYRLPKG
;
A
#
# COMPACT_ATOMS: atom_id res chain seq x y z
N MET A 1 15.65 -14.47 -8.62
CA MET A 1 14.57 -14.28 -7.60
C MET A 1 14.99 -13.34 -6.48
N ARG A 2 16.18 -13.53 -5.87
CA ARG A 2 16.72 -12.67 -4.79
C ARG A 2 16.85 -11.18 -5.17
N ASP A 3 17.22 -10.88 -6.41
CA ASP A 3 17.43 -9.47 -6.84
C ASP A 3 16.13 -8.67 -6.95
N ARG A 4 15.03 -9.32 -7.36
CA ARG A 4 13.70 -8.66 -7.42
C ARG A 4 13.20 -8.30 -6.03
N TRP A 5 13.47 -9.15 -5.04
CA TRP A 5 13.12 -8.90 -3.64
C TRP A 5 13.93 -7.73 -3.06
N LYS A 6 15.26 -7.70 -3.30
CA LYS A 6 16.11 -6.58 -2.89
C LYS A 6 15.66 -5.26 -3.53
N LYS A 7 15.33 -5.25 -4.82
CA LYS A 7 14.81 -4.05 -5.50
C LYS A 7 13.46 -3.59 -4.92
N GLY A 8 12.58 -4.52 -4.56
CA GLY A 8 11.32 -4.20 -3.89
C GLY A 8 11.52 -3.59 -2.49
N ASP A 9 12.43 -4.15 -1.69
CA ASP A 9 12.75 -3.61 -0.36
C ASP A 9 13.41 -2.22 -0.45
N GLN A 10 14.33 -2.04 -1.41
CA GLN A 10 14.94 -0.73 -1.67
C GLN A 10 13.89 0.30 -2.08
N PHE A 11 13.02 -0.05 -3.04
CA PHE A 11 11.91 0.81 -3.45
C PHE A 11 10.98 1.17 -2.28
N ASN A 12 10.78 0.24 -1.35
CA ASN A 12 10.03 0.51 -0.13
C ASN A 12 10.72 1.57 0.74
N ARG A 13 12.02 1.38 1.04
CA ARG A 13 12.83 2.28 1.87
C ARG A 13 12.99 3.67 1.27
N ASP A 14 13.23 3.76 -0.03
CA ASP A 14 13.40 5.02 -0.76
C ASP A 14 12.18 5.94 -0.59
N ASN A 15 11.01 5.36 -0.34
CA ASN A 15 9.75 6.08 -0.21
C ASN A 15 9.28 6.27 1.25
N TRP A 16 10.07 5.91 2.25
CA TRP A 16 9.71 6.05 3.67
C TRP A 16 9.53 7.51 4.12
N HIS A 17 10.34 8.43 3.58
CA HIS A 17 10.32 9.86 3.91
C HIS A 17 8.96 10.54 3.66
N ARG A 18 8.07 9.90 2.90
CA ARG A 18 6.73 10.40 2.57
C ARG A 18 5.71 10.19 3.68
N TYR A 19 6.00 9.32 4.64
CA TYR A 19 5.05 8.87 5.64
C TYR A 19 5.57 9.00 7.06
N PRO A 20 4.67 9.27 8.02
CA PRO A 20 5.05 9.40 9.43
C PRO A 20 5.30 8.04 10.11
N ALA A 21 4.82 6.93 9.54
CA ALA A 21 5.02 5.61 10.10
C ALA A 21 5.19 4.57 8.97
N ASN A 22 6.27 3.78 9.04
CA ASN A 22 6.70 2.85 8.01
C ASN A 22 6.91 1.45 8.60
N GLU A 23 6.67 0.41 7.79
CA GLU A 23 6.86 -0.99 8.19
C GLU A 23 6.20 -1.33 9.54
N ILE A 24 4.88 -1.13 9.62
CA ILE A 24 4.10 -1.32 10.84
C ILE A 24 3.63 -2.76 10.93
N THR A 25 4.02 -3.45 12.00
CA THR A 25 3.44 -4.76 12.34
C THR A 25 2.05 -4.55 12.93
N LEU A 26 1.07 -5.30 12.45
CA LEU A 26 -0.31 -5.31 12.92
C LEU A 26 -0.56 -6.53 13.82
N GLU A 27 -1.64 -6.51 14.61
CA GLU A 27 -1.96 -7.59 15.55
C GLU A 27 -2.19 -8.95 14.86
N ASN A 28 -2.58 -8.93 13.58
CA ASN A 28 -2.72 -10.14 12.75
C ASN A 28 -1.38 -10.67 12.20
N GLY A 29 -0.26 -10.14 12.68
CA GLY A 29 1.10 -10.50 12.26
C GLY A 29 1.49 -10.02 10.86
N LYS A 30 0.65 -9.23 10.17
CA LYS A 30 0.98 -8.67 8.86
C LYS A 30 1.74 -7.36 9.03
N ARG A 31 2.65 -7.09 8.08
CA ARG A 31 3.44 -5.86 8.02
C ARG A 31 2.88 -4.96 6.93
N LEU A 32 2.49 -3.74 7.32
CA LEU A 32 2.02 -2.68 6.43
C LEU A 32 3.22 -1.82 6.00
N ASP A 33 3.33 -1.51 4.72
CA ASP A 33 4.48 -0.78 4.18
C ASP A 33 4.55 0.64 4.72
N SER A 34 3.42 1.38 4.72
CA SER A 34 3.33 2.71 5.31
C SER A 34 1.92 3.09 5.75
N TYR A 35 1.85 4.04 6.68
CA TYR A 35 0.60 4.52 7.23
C TYR A 35 0.66 6.01 7.54
N ARG A 36 -0.37 6.74 7.09
CA ARG A 36 -0.70 8.07 7.61
C ARG A 36 -1.95 7.94 8.48
N PRO A 37 -1.83 8.07 9.80
CA PRO A 37 -2.93 7.79 10.73
C PRO A 37 -4.24 8.49 10.38
N GLY A 38 -5.30 7.70 10.20
CA GLY A 38 -6.63 8.20 9.87
C GLY A 38 -6.82 8.65 8.42
N LYS A 39 -5.79 8.58 7.58
CA LYS A 39 -5.82 9.09 6.21
C LYS A 39 -5.45 8.04 5.16
N GLU A 40 -4.30 7.38 5.30
CA GLU A 40 -3.74 6.53 4.23
C GLU A 40 -3.20 5.22 4.80
N ILE A 41 -3.69 4.09 4.32
CA ILE A 41 -3.18 2.73 4.56
C ILE A 41 -2.52 2.28 3.24
N VAL A 42 -1.19 2.16 3.23
CA VAL A 42 -0.43 2.10 1.99
C VAL A 42 0.29 0.77 1.87
N SER A 43 0.07 0.09 0.76
CA SER A 43 0.92 -1.01 0.31
C SER A 43 1.63 -0.65 -0.98
N ARG A 44 2.93 -0.93 -1.05
CA ARG A 44 3.77 -0.62 -2.19
C ARG A 44 4.01 -1.86 -3.05
N LYS A 45 3.98 -1.68 -4.38
CA LYS A 45 4.41 -2.72 -5.33
C LYS A 45 5.31 -2.10 -6.39
N LEU A 46 6.54 -2.60 -6.49
CA LEU A 46 7.45 -2.27 -7.60
C LEU A 46 6.98 -3.01 -8.87
N THR A 47 6.06 -2.41 -9.63
CA THR A 47 5.41 -3.04 -10.78
C THR A 47 4.87 -2.00 -11.76
N GLN A 48 5.05 -2.27 -13.06
CA GLN A 48 4.28 -1.66 -14.15
C GLN A 48 2.97 -2.45 -14.32
N ILE A 49 1.82 -1.81 -14.13
CA ILE A 49 0.51 -2.48 -14.06
C ILE A 49 0.13 -3.07 -15.42
N SER A 50 0.53 -2.41 -16.52
CA SER A 50 0.35 -2.89 -17.89
C SER A 50 1.07 -4.22 -18.16
N GLU A 51 2.14 -4.53 -17.43
CA GLU A 51 2.98 -5.72 -17.64
C GLU A 51 2.53 -6.94 -16.83
N ILE A 52 1.51 -6.81 -15.97
CA ILE A 52 1.05 -7.90 -15.11
C ILE A 52 -0.31 -8.46 -15.53
N LYS A 53 -0.54 -9.72 -15.17
CA LYS A 53 -1.83 -10.39 -15.38
C LYS A 53 -2.91 -9.76 -14.50
N LYS A 54 -4.15 -9.72 -15.02
CA LYS A 54 -5.32 -9.28 -14.25
C LYS A 54 -5.47 -10.01 -12.91
N SER A 55 -5.19 -11.31 -12.88
CA SER A 55 -5.23 -12.13 -11.66
C SER A 55 -4.19 -11.70 -10.62
N THR A 56 -2.99 -11.30 -11.05
CA THR A 56 -1.95 -10.76 -10.16
C THR A 56 -2.41 -9.46 -9.52
N PHE A 57 -2.99 -8.54 -10.30
CA PHE A 57 -3.50 -7.29 -9.76
C PHE A 57 -4.69 -7.49 -8.82
N LYS A 58 -5.63 -8.38 -9.16
CA LYS A 58 -6.73 -8.80 -8.26
C LYS A 58 -6.21 -9.32 -6.93
N ASN A 59 -5.13 -10.10 -6.97
CA ASN A 59 -4.47 -10.56 -5.74
C ASN A 59 -3.93 -9.38 -4.93
N TYR A 60 -3.31 -8.36 -5.55
CA TYR A 60 -2.88 -7.16 -4.81
C TYR A 60 -4.05 -6.45 -4.14
N MET A 61 -5.17 -6.25 -4.84
CA MET A 61 -6.36 -5.62 -4.27
C MET A 61 -6.88 -6.40 -3.06
N ARG A 62 -7.03 -7.73 -3.21
CA ARG A 62 -7.46 -8.62 -2.14
C ARG A 62 -6.50 -8.60 -0.95
N GLU A 63 -5.20 -8.64 -1.22
CA GLU A 63 -4.17 -8.58 -0.17
C GLU A 63 -4.29 -7.30 0.65
N ILE A 64 -4.44 -6.15 -0.02
CA ILE A 64 -4.59 -4.86 0.67
C ILE A 64 -5.83 -4.87 1.57
N THR A 65 -6.98 -5.27 1.03
CA THR A 65 -8.23 -5.22 1.77
C THR A 65 -8.34 -6.25 2.90
N GLN A 66 -7.66 -7.39 2.79
CA GLN A 66 -7.72 -8.47 3.78
C GLN A 66 -6.59 -8.38 4.82
N LYS A 67 -5.35 -8.10 4.40
CA LYS A 67 -4.21 -8.04 5.33
C LYS A 67 -4.24 -6.79 6.19
N TYR A 68 -4.77 -5.69 5.64
CA TYR A 68 -4.75 -4.37 6.27
C TYR A 68 -6.14 -3.86 6.60
N SER A 69 -7.05 -4.79 6.95
CA SER A 69 -8.42 -4.48 7.34
C SER A 69 -8.50 -3.29 8.30
N ARG A 70 -9.30 -2.30 7.95
CA ARG A 70 -9.66 -1.21 8.87
C ARG A 70 -10.19 -1.80 10.18
N GLY A 71 -9.77 -1.26 11.31
CA GLY A 71 -10.08 -1.83 12.62
C GLY A 71 -8.97 -2.70 13.21
N THR A 72 -8.09 -3.30 12.39
CA THR A 72 -6.94 -4.06 12.89
C THR A 72 -6.03 -3.14 13.71
N LYS A 73 -5.71 -3.55 14.94
CA LYS A 73 -4.92 -2.73 15.86
C LYS A 73 -3.42 -2.85 15.60
N ILE A 74 -2.71 -1.80 15.99
CA ILE A 74 -1.26 -1.78 16.07
C ILE A 74 -0.87 -2.28 17.48
N PRO A 75 -0.23 -3.45 17.61
CA PRO A 75 0.15 -4.01 18.90
C PRO A 75 1.31 -3.22 19.52
N ASP A 76 1.47 -3.36 20.83
CA ASP A 76 2.66 -2.89 21.52
C ASP A 76 3.85 -3.77 21.15
N THR A 77 4.75 -3.24 20.32
CA THR A 77 6.02 -3.87 19.95
C THR A 77 7.17 -2.93 20.29
N PRO A 78 8.40 -3.44 20.50
CA PRO A 78 9.56 -2.57 20.73
C PRO A 78 9.72 -1.48 19.66
N LYS A 79 9.52 -1.84 18.39
CA LYS A 79 9.54 -0.88 17.27
C LYS A 79 8.45 0.17 17.40
N ALA A 80 7.20 -0.23 17.65
CA ALA A 80 6.09 0.69 17.79
C ALA A 80 6.30 1.67 18.95
N ARG A 81 6.84 1.20 20.09
CA ARG A 81 7.18 2.07 21.23
C ARG A 81 8.25 3.10 20.87
N ASN A 82 9.26 2.70 20.10
CA ASN A 82 10.36 3.57 19.72
C ASN A 82 9.97 4.59 18.63
N GLU A 83 9.26 4.15 17.59
CA GLU A 83 9.04 4.97 16.39
C GLU A 83 7.68 5.67 16.36
N PHE A 84 6.63 5.05 16.88
CA PHE A 84 5.26 5.56 16.78
C PHE A 84 4.37 5.21 18.00
N PRO A 85 4.78 5.59 19.23
CA PRO A 85 4.09 5.18 20.47
C PRO A 85 2.63 5.63 20.52
N LYS A 86 2.31 6.77 19.89
CA LYS A 86 0.94 7.32 19.82
C LYS A 86 -0.03 6.47 19.00
N LEU A 87 0.45 5.45 18.29
CA LEU A 87 -0.36 4.55 17.46
C LEU A 87 -0.65 3.21 18.12
N ILE A 88 0.05 2.85 19.20
CA ILE A 88 -0.15 1.59 19.92
C ILE A 88 -1.61 1.49 20.39
N GLY A 89 -2.22 0.32 20.20
CA GLY A 89 -3.61 0.02 20.52
C GLY A 89 -4.64 0.66 19.59
N LYS A 90 -4.24 1.59 18.71
CA LYS A 90 -5.18 2.25 17.79
C LYS A 90 -5.51 1.36 16.59
N PRO A 91 -6.77 1.37 16.13
CA PRO A 91 -7.16 0.67 14.91
C PRO A 91 -6.65 1.40 13.67
N LEU A 92 -6.34 0.64 12.61
CA LEU A 92 -6.14 1.20 11.28
C LEU A 92 -7.40 1.91 10.78
N ARG A 93 -7.22 3.13 10.28
CA ARG A 93 -8.26 3.98 9.69
C ARG A 93 -7.68 4.77 8.52
N GLY A 94 -8.50 5.02 7.50
CA GLY A 94 -8.11 5.79 6.32
C GLY A 94 -8.45 5.06 5.02
N GLU A 95 -8.04 5.63 3.90
CA GLU A 95 -8.22 5.04 2.58
C GLU A 95 -7.09 4.08 2.22
N TYR A 96 -7.42 3.06 1.42
CA TYR A 96 -6.41 2.13 0.91
C TYR A 96 -5.71 2.71 -0.30
N TYR A 97 -4.38 2.62 -0.30
CA TYR A 97 -3.56 3.00 -1.43
C TYR A 97 -2.71 1.82 -1.89
N LEU A 98 -2.74 1.56 -3.19
CA LEU A 98 -1.68 0.85 -3.89
C LEU A 98 -0.72 1.90 -4.44
N GLU A 99 0.47 1.98 -3.85
CA GLU A 99 1.53 2.89 -4.29
C GLU A 99 2.52 2.17 -5.22
N VAL A 100 2.72 2.70 -6.42
CA VAL A 100 3.52 2.10 -7.50
C VAL A 100 4.57 3.08 -8.05
N PRO A 101 5.58 2.64 -8.82
CA PRO A 101 6.39 3.55 -9.62
C PRO A 101 5.53 4.36 -10.58
N VAL A 102 6.09 5.46 -11.10
CA VAL A 102 5.50 6.14 -12.26
C VAL A 102 5.31 5.12 -13.37
N GLN A 103 4.11 5.09 -13.94
CA GLN A 103 3.77 4.10 -14.96
C GLN A 103 4.32 4.56 -16.31
N SER A 104 5.06 3.70 -17.00
CA SER A 104 5.59 4.00 -18.33
C SER A 104 4.51 3.96 -19.42
N GLU A 105 3.44 3.22 -19.15
CA GLU A 105 2.28 3.06 -20.02
C GLU A 105 1.00 3.44 -19.26
N ALA A 106 -0.07 3.72 -20.00
CA ALA A 106 -1.37 3.98 -19.39
C ALA A 106 -1.82 2.80 -18.51
N VAL A 107 -2.28 3.10 -17.30
CA VAL A 107 -2.87 2.07 -16.42
C VAL A 107 -4.12 1.52 -17.10
N PRO A 108 -4.20 0.20 -17.39
CA PRO A 108 -5.32 -0.35 -18.12
C PRO A 108 -6.66 -0.16 -17.38
N ASP A 109 -7.73 0.10 -18.13
CA ASP A 109 -9.10 0.24 -17.60
C ASP A 109 -9.53 -0.90 -16.67
N TRP A 110 -9.13 -2.13 -16.99
CA TRP A 110 -9.48 -3.29 -16.17
C TRP A 110 -8.87 -3.19 -14.76
N ALA A 111 -7.70 -2.57 -14.61
CA ALA A 111 -7.03 -2.38 -13.33
C ALA A 111 -7.71 -1.25 -12.54
N LEU A 112 -8.04 -0.15 -13.22
CA LEU A 112 -8.77 0.98 -12.63
C LEU A 112 -10.16 0.56 -12.11
N LYS A 113 -10.88 -0.24 -12.90
CA LYS A 113 -12.18 -0.81 -12.52
C LYS A 113 -12.08 -1.74 -11.31
N GLU A 114 -11.06 -2.61 -11.28
CA GLU A 114 -10.85 -3.51 -10.16
C GLU A 114 -10.47 -2.75 -8.88
N ALA A 115 -9.58 -1.76 -8.96
CA ALA A 115 -9.19 -0.93 -7.83
C ALA A 115 -10.39 -0.15 -7.26
N MET A 116 -11.21 0.44 -8.14
CA MET A 116 -12.47 1.10 -7.76
C MET A 116 -13.41 0.12 -7.04
N LYS A 117 -13.60 -1.09 -7.58
CA LYS A 117 -14.43 -2.14 -6.95
C LYS A 117 -13.93 -2.49 -5.54
N SER A 118 -12.62 -2.58 -5.37
CA SER A 118 -11.99 -2.88 -4.08
C SER A 118 -11.85 -1.68 -3.14
N ARG A 119 -12.27 -0.48 -3.57
CA ARG A 119 -12.08 0.79 -2.84
C ARG A 119 -10.61 1.04 -2.49
N VAL A 120 -9.73 0.78 -3.47
CA VAL A 120 -8.29 1.02 -3.39
C VAL A 120 -7.93 2.11 -4.40
N ILE A 121 -7.19 3.11 -3.95
CA ILE A 121 -6.69 4.20 -4.79
C ILE A 121 -5.32 3.80 -5.33
N ILE A 122 -5.13 3.88 -6.65
CA ILE A 122 -3.82 3.69 -7.26
C ILE A 122 -3.13 5.05 -7.34
N ARG A 123 -1.94 5.14 -6.78
CA ARG A 123 -1.11 6.36 -6.81
C ARG A 123 0.32 5.99 -7.16
N ASP A 124 1.02 6.81 -7.91
CA ASP A 124 2.46 6.63 -8.04
C ASP A 124 3.27 7.35 -6.95
N ILE A 125 4.57 7.09 -6.95
CA ILE A 125 5.53 7.76 -6.10
C ILE A 125 5.70 9.25 -6.40
N ILE A 126 5.06 9.89 -7.38
CA ILE A 126 5.06 11.36 -7.48
C ILE A 126 3.74 11.98 -7.03
N GLY A 127 2.80 11.15 -6.59
CA GLY A 127 1.50 11.57 -6.09
C GLY A 127 0.42 11.60 -7.16
N HIS A 128 0.70 11.19 -8.41
CA HIS A 128 -0.31 11.11 -9.45
C HIS A 128 -1.28 9.97 -9.14
N VAL A 129 -2.57 10.28 -9.14
CA VAL A 129 -3.64 9.31 -8.85
C VAL A 129 -4.29 8.89 -10.16
N TYR A 130 -4.22 7.60 -10.46
CA TYR A 130 -4.79 7.02 -11.67
C TYR A 130 -6.29 6.76 -11.48
N ARG A 131 -7.12 7.27 -12.39
CA ARG A 131 -8.59 7.15 -12.35
C ARG A 131 -9.12 6.89 -13.75
N LEU A 132 -10.30 6.27 -13.83
CA LEU A 132 -11.04 6.22 -15.09
C LEU A 132 -11.38 7.66 -15.53
N PRO A 133 -11.30 7.97 -16.83
CA PRO A 133 -11.81 9.22 -17.35
C PRO A 133 -13.26 9.43 -16.88
N LYS A 134 -13.59 10.65 -16.47
CA LYS A 134 -15.00 11.01 -16.34
C LYS A 134 -15.55 11.08 -17.76
N GLY A 135 -16.53 10.22 -18.06
CA GLY A 135 -17.31 10.30 -19.29
C GLY A 135 -18.17 11.56 -19.33
#